data_AF-A0AA35RWE5-F1
#
_entry.id   AF-A0AA35RWE5-F1
#
_cell.length_a   1.000
_cell.length_b   1.000
_cell.length_c   1.000
_cell.angle_alpha   90.00
_cell.angle_beta   90.00
_cell.angle_gamma   90.00
#
_symmetry.space_group_name_H-M   'P 1'
#
loop_
_entity.id
_entity.type
_entity.pdbx_description
1 polymer ?
#
loop_
_entity_poly.entity_id
_entity_poly.type
_entity_poly.pdbx_seq_one_letter_code
_entity_poly.pdbx_strand_id
1 'polypeptide(L)'
;MAQGSKPGEGGQLPGHKVDEYIGWVRRTTPGVELISPPPPHHDIYSIEDLAQLIHDLKNINPDARIHVKLVAEVGVGTVAAGVAKGHGDVVLISGHDGGTGASPESSIKHAGLPWECGNR
;
A
#
# COMPACT_ATOMS: atom_id res chain seq x y z
N MET A 1 1.66 -0.49 -4.97
CA MET A 1 1.95 -0.44 -3.51
C MET A 1 0.95 -1.33 -2.79
N ALA A 2 1.37 -2.09 -1.78
CA ALA A 2 0.56 -3.18 -1.22
C ALA A 2 0.94 -3.55 0.23
N GLN A 3 0.14 -4.42 0.85
CA GLN A 3 0.41 -5.03 2.16
C GLN A 3 0.58 -6.54 2.02
N GLY A 4 1.48 -7.13 2.83
CA GLY A 4 1.83 -8.56 2.74
C GLY A 4 0.67 -9.53 2.96
N SER A 5 -0.31 -9.17 3.81
CA SER A 5 -1.44 -10.04 4.14
C SER A 5 -2.51 -10.14 3.04
N LYS A 6 -2.49 -9.21 2.08
CA LYS A 6 -3.39 -9.16 0.92
C LYS A 6 -2.76 -8.33 -0.21
N PRO A 7 -1.68 -8.84 -0.82
CA PRO A 7 -1.05 -8.21 -1.96
C PRO A 7 -2.05 -8.18 -3.12
N GLY A 8 -2.35 -6.99 -3.64
CA GLY A 8 -3.31 -6.82 -4.74
C GLY A 8 -4.76 -6.49 -4.32
N GLU A 9 -5.04 -6.35 -3.03
CA GLU A 9 -6.34 -5.85 -2.55
C GLU A 9 -6.22 -4.54 -1.77
N GLY A 10 -7.34 -3.82 -1.69
CA GLY A 10 -7.46 -2.60 -0.88
C GLY A 10 -7.68 -2.88 0.61
N GLY A 11 -7.58 -1.82 1.42
CA GLY A 11 -7.98 -1.83 2.82
C GLY A 11 -9.46 -2.21 2.98
N GLN A 12 -9.78 -2.93 4.06
CA GLN A 12 -11.15 -3.31 4.41
C GLN A 12 -11.42 -2.87 5.84
N LEU A 13 -12.53 -2.18 6.07
CA LEU A 13 -13.02 -1.80 7.40
C LEU A 13 -14.51 -2.16 7.50
N PRO A 14 -14.85 -3.21 8.27
CA PRO A 14 -16.24 -3.63 8.43
C PRO A 14 -17.14 -2.50 8.95
N GLY A 15 -18.37 -2.40 8.43
CA GLY A 15 -19.28 -1.28 8.74
C GLY A 15 -19.61 -1.13 10.23
N HIS A 16 -19.71 -2.23 10.96
CA HIS A 16 -19.94 -2.19 12.42
C HIS A 16 -18.76 -1.59 13.22
N LYS A 17 -17.59 -1.42 12.58
CA LYS A 17 -16.43 -0.70 13.15
C LYS A 17 -16.38 0.76 12.69
N VAL A 18 -17.31 1.22 11.84
CA VAL A 18 -17.37 2.60 11.35
C VAL A 18 -18.37 3.37 12.21
N ASP A 19 -17.91 3.83 13.37
CA ASP A 19 -18.69 4.70 14.24
C ASP A 19 -18.77 6.14 13.69
N GLU A 20 -19.46 7.03 14.41
CA GLU A 20 -19.60 8.44 14.02
C GLU A 20 -18.25 9.16 13.88
N TYR A 21 -17.31 8.86 14.77
CA TYR A 21 -15.98 9.45 14.75
C TYR A 21 -15.20 9.01 13.50
N ILE A 22 -15.20 7.71 13.18
CA ILE A 22 -14.54 7.16 12.00
C ILE A 22 -15.23 7.66 10.73
N GLY A 23 -16.57 7.69 10.71
CA GLY A 23 -17.35 8.25 9.61
C GLY A 23 -16.97 9.71 9.32
N TRP A 24 -16.87 10.53 10.37
CA TRP A 24 -16.43 11.91 10.28
C TRP A 24 -14.98 12.05 9.78
N VAL A 25 -14.01 11.33 10.37
CA VAL A 25 -12.59 11.38 9.96
C VAL A 25 -12.43 10.99 8.49
N ARG A 26 -13.15 9.96 8.04
CA ARG A 26 -13.05 9.43 6.66
C ARG A 26 -13.98 10.11 5.67
N ARG A 27 -14.77 11.10 6.12
CA ARG A 27 -15.81 11.78 5.32
C ARG A 27 -16.74 10.78 4.61
N THR A 28 -17.21 9.79 5.37
CA THR A 28 -18.05 8.70 4.89
C THR A 28 -19.25 8.49 5.83
N THR A 29 -20.15 7.59 5.44
CA THR A 29 -21.39 7.32 6.19
C THR A 29 -21.12 6.33 7.33
N PRO A 30 -21.44 6.68 8.60
CA PRO A 30 -21.35 5.74 9.72
C PRO A 30 -22.14 4.45 9.47
N GLY A 31 -21.61 3.32 9.94
CA GLY A 31 -22.22 2.00 9.77
C GLY A 31 -22.03 1.35 8.39
N VAL A 32 -21.53 2.08 7.39
CA VAL A 32 -21.29 1.56 6.04
C VAL A 32 -19.90 0.92 5.96
N GLU A 33 -19.83 -0.28 5.39
CA GLU A 33 -18.56 -0.98 5.16
C GLU A 33 -17.68 -0.23 4.14
N LEU A 34 -16.39 -0.11 4.46
CA LEU A 34 -15.41 0.57 3.59
C LEU A 34 -14.47 -0.45 3.00
N ILE A 35 -14.65 -0.72 1.71
CA ILE A 35 -13.70 -1.48 0.88
C ILE A 35 -12.98 -0.46 0.00
N SER A 36 -11.67 -0.32 0.22
CA SER A 36 -10.86 0.55 -0.63
C SER A 36 -10.71 -0.09 -2.01
N PRO A 37 -10.62 0.71 -3.09
CA PRO A 37 -10.36 0.17 -4.43
C PRO A 37 -9.15 -0.77 -4.41
N PRO A 38 -9.20 -1.89 -5.14
CA PRO A 38 -8.02 -2.72 -5.31
C PRO A 38 -6.91 -1.89 -6.00
N PRO A 39 -5.64 -2.12 -5.68
CA PRO A 39 -4.51 -1.61 -6.47
C PRO A 39 -4.74 -1.84 -7.97
N PRO A 40 -4.32 -0.90 -8.84
CA PRO A 40 -3.47 0.26 -8.55
C PRO A 40 -4.20 1.43 -7.88
N HIS A 41 -3.43 2.30 -7.22
CA HIS A 41 -3.92 3.64 -6.89
C HIS A 41 -4.36 4.30 -8.19
N HIS A 42 -5.51 4.98 -8.21
CA HIS A 42 -6.07 5.51 -9.46
C HIS A 42 -5.18 6.55 -10.15
N ASP A 43 -4.16 7.05 -9.45
CA ASP A 43 -3.17 7.99 -9.99
C ASP A 43 -1.81 7.33 -10.28
N ILE A 44 -1.69 5.99 -10.26
CA ILE A 44 -0.42 5.29 -10.44
C ILE A 44 -0.61 4.05 -11.32
N TYR A 45 -0.45 4.22 -12.63
CA TYR A 45 -0.49 3.11 -13.59
C TYR A 45 0.90 2.76 -14.15
N SER A 46 1.89 3.61 -13.91
CA SER A 46 3.26 3.48 -14.39
C SER A 46 4.28 3.91 -13.33
N ILE A 47 5.58 3.70 -13.61
CA ILE A 47 6.65 4.14 -12.69
C ILE A 47 6.82 5.66 -12.73
N GLU A 48 6.49 6.28 -13.86
CA GLU A 48 6.48 7.72 -14.08
C GLU A 48 5.37 8.38 -13.26
N ASP A 49 4.18 7.78 -13.21
CA ASP A 49 3.09 8.27 -12.37
C ASP A 49 3.45 8.23 -10.88
N LEU A 50 4.17 7.18 -10.45
CA LEU A 50 4.68 7.12 -9.09
C LEU A 50 5.68 8.26 -8.82
N ALA A 51 6.58 8.54 -9.76
CA ALA A 51 7.52 9.65 -9.63
C ALA A 51 6.79 11.00 -9.55
N GLN A 52 5.72 11.18 -10.32
CA GLN A 52 4.87 12.38 -10.24
C GLN A 52 4.22 12.52 -8.86
N LEU A 53 3.65 11.45 -8.32
CA LEU A 53 3.08 11.49 -6.98
C LEU A 53 4.15 11.81 -5.91
N ILE A 54 5.35 11.25 -6.02
CA ILE A 54 6.46 11.54 -5.11
C ILE A 54 6.84 13.03 -5.20
N HIS A 55 6.91 13.57 -6.41
CA HIS A 55 7.18 14.98 -6.65
C HIS A 55 6.10 15.88 -6.02
N ASP A 56 4.82 15.54 -6.19
CA ASP A 56 3.72 16.31 -5.63
C ASP A 56 3.73 16.29 -4.09
N LEU A 57 4.05 15.13 -3.48
CA LEU A 57 4.21 15.00 -2.03
C LEU A 57 5.38 15.82 -1.48
N LYS A 58 6.51 15.87 -2.18
CA LYS A 58 7.67 16.69 -1.79
C LYS A 58 7.40 18.19 -2.00
N ASN A 59 6.60 18.56 -3.00
CA ASN A 59 6.23 19.96 -3.21
C ASN A 59 5.31 20.50 -2.12
N ILE A 60 4.39 19.68 -1.61
CA ILE A 60 3.52 20.09 -0.50
C ILE A 60 4.25 20.07 0.85
N ASN A 61 5.21 19.15 1.03
CA ASN A 61 6.02 19.08 2.24
C ASN A 61 7.48 18.71 1.92
N PRO A 62 8.36 19.73 1.74
CA PRO A 62 9.76 19.51 1.36
C PRO A 62 10.59 18.77 2.42
N ASP A 63 10.21 18.85 3.69
CA ASP A 63 10.95 18.23 4.81
C ASP A 63 10.58 16.76 5.01
N ALA A 64 9.51 16.28 4.36
CA ALA A 64 9.04 14.91 4.50
C ALA A 64 9.87 13.92 3.68
N ARG A 65 10.18 12.77 4.30
CA ARG A 65 10.68 11.59 3.59
C ARG A 65 9.52 10.78 3.04
N ILE A 66 9.66 10.34 1.80
CA ILE A 66 8.68 9.54 1.07
C ILE A 66 9.07 8.07 1.16
N HIS A 67 8.22 7.29 1.80
CA HIS A 67 8.36 5.85 1.92
C HIS A 67 7.42 5.16 0.93
N VAL A 68 7.96 4.26 0.11
CA VAL A 68 7.17 3.41 -0.78
C VAL A 68 7.15 1.99 -0.23
N LYS A 69 5.96 1.52 0.14
CA LYS A 69 5.75 0.16 0.65
C LYS A 69 5.43 -0.81 -0.49
N LEU A 70 6.31 -1.78 -0.66
CA LEU A 70 6.19 -2.91 -1.59
C LEU A 70 6.01 -4.22 -0.81
N VAL A 71 5.55 -5.24 -1.51
CA VAL A 71 5.47 -6.60 -0.98
C VAL A 71 6.54 -7.44 -1.66
N ALA A 72 7.18 -8.35 -0.92
CA ALA A 72 8.16 -9.27 -1.45
C ALA A 72 7.51 -10.19 -2.49
N GLU A 73 8.05 -10.14 -3.70
CA GLU A 73 7.69 -10.94 -4.86
C GLU A 73 8.92 -11.05 -5.78
N VAL A 74 8.96 -12.07 -6.63
CA VAL A 74 9.98 -12.17 -7.67
C VAL A 74 9.93 -10.90 -8.54
N GLY A 75 11.07 -10.23 -8.70
CA GLY A 75 11.17 -9.00 -9.50
C GLY A 75 10.93 -7.70 -8.73
N VAL A 76 10.66 -7.75 -7.41
CA VAL A 76 10.49 -6.55 -6.58
C VAL A 76 11.71 -5.62 -6.62
N GLY A 77 12.92 -6.16 -6.80
CA GLY A 77 14.15 -5.39 -6.96
C GLY A 77 14.14 -4.44 -8.17
N THR A 78 13.56 -4.86 -9.29
CA THR A 78 13.40 -4.00 -10.49
C THR A 78 12.45 -2.83 -10.20
N VAL A 79 11.35 -3.10 -9.49
CA VAL A 79 10.40 -2.07 -9.06
C VAL A 79 11.07 -1.11 -8.08
N ALA A 80 11.82 -1.63 -7.10
CA ALA A 80 12.56 -0.84 -6.12
C ALA A 80 13.60 0.08 -6.78
N ALA A 81 14.28 -0.38 -7.83
CA ALA A 81 15.19 0.46 -8.62
C ALA A 81 14.43 1.61 -9.33
N GLY A 82 13.22 1.35 -9.82
CA GLY A 82 12.33 2.38 -10.35
C GLY A 82 11.92 3.41 -9.29
N VAL A 83 11.55 2.95 -8.09
CA VAL A 83 11.20 3.83 -6.96
C VAL A 83 12.36 4.76 -6.59
N ALA A 84 13.59 4.22 -6.54
CA ALA A 84 14.78 5.01 -6.24
C ALA A 84 15.03 6.08 -7.33
N LYS A 85 14.84 5.74 -8.61
CA LYS A 85 14.92 6.71 -9.71
C LYS A 85 13.82 7.77 -9.65
N GLY A 86 12.64 7.42 -9.16
CA GLY A 86 11.51 8.34 -8.92
C GLY A 86 11.65 9.20 -7.66
N HIS A 87 12.85 9.29 -7.06
CA HIS A 87 13.13 10.08 -5.85
C HIS A 87 12.40 9.63 -4.58
N GLY A 88 12.03 8.35 -4.49
CA GLY A 88 11.58 7.76 -3.23
C GLY A 88 12.73 7.66 -2.22
N ASP A 89 12.55 8.18 -1.00
CA ASP A 89 13.62 8.23 0.00
C ASP A 89 13.85 6.87 0.68
N VAL A 90 12.81 6.06 0.82
CA VAL A 90 12.87 4.74 1.45
C VAL A 90 11.99 3.73 0.72
N VAL A 91 12.54 2.55 0.43
CA VAL A 91 11.78 1.38 -0.03
C VAL A 91 11.58 0.43 1.15
N LEU A 92 10.32 0.15 1.50
CA LEU A 92 9.96 -0.82 2.53
C LEU A 92 9.45 -2.10 1.87
N ILE A 93 10.16 -3.21 2.06
CA ILE A 93 9.75 -4.54 1.59
C ILE A 93 9.01 -5.28 2.70
N SER A 94 7.74 -5.62 2.47
CA SER A 94 6.93 -6.42 3.40
C SER A 94 6.83 -7.88 2.93
N GLY A 95 7.12 -8.84 3.79
CA GLY A 95 6.87 -10.26 3.50
C GLY A 95 5.38 -10.63 3.61
N HIS A 96 5.03 -11.86 3.22
CA HIS A 96 3.66 -12.38 3.33
C HIS A 96 3.16 -12.47 4.79
N ASP A 97 4.05 -12.57 5.77
CA ASP A 97 3.75 -12.72 7.20
C ASP A 97 3.20 -11.44 7.88
N GLY A 98 2.81 -10.43 7.11
CA GLY A 98 2.23 -9.20 7.64
C GLY A 98 0.87 -9.43 8.30
N GLY A 99 0.63 -8.81 9.46
CA GLY A 99 -0.68 -8.83 10.11
C GLY A 99 -1.73 -7.95 9.40
N THR A 100 -3.00 -8.20 9.69
CA THR A 100 -4.14 -7.40 9.20
C THR A 100 -5.33 -7.45 10.14
N GLY A 101 -6.08 -6.36 10.23
CA GLY A 101 -7.32 -6.30 11.01
C GLY A 101 -8.55 -6.84 10.27
N ALA A 102 -8.48 -6.95 8.93
CA ALA A 102 -9.53 -7.52 8.08
C ALA A 102 -8.96 -7.86 6.69
N SER A 103 -9.05 -9.12 6.29
CA SER A 103 -8.56 -9.62 5.00
C SER A 103 -9.18 -10.99 4.67
N PRO A 104 -9.37 -11.34 3.39
CA PRO A 104 -9.74 -12.70 3.01
C PRO A 104 -8.70 -13.71 3.46
N GLU A 105 -9.15 -14.87 3.94
CA GLU A 105 -8.28 -15.94 4.43
C GLU A 105 -7.38 -16.50 3.32
N SER A 106 -7.90 -16.55 2.08
CA SER A 106 -7.13 -16.95 0.91
C SER A 106 -5.90 -16.07 0.69
N SER A 107 -6.05 -14.76 0.87
CA SER A 107 -4.97 -13.79 0.61
C SER A 107 -3.91 -13.84 1.70
N ILE A 108 -4.29 -14.09 2.96
CA ILE A 108 -3.35 -14.30 4.06
C ILE A 108 -2.52 -15.58 3.83
N LYS A 109 -3.16 -16.66 3.37
CA LYS A 109 -2.52 -17.98 3.26
C LYS A 109 -1.73 -18.20 1.96
N HIS A 110 -2.05 -17.46 0.89
CA HIS A 110 -1.60 -17.82 -0.45
C HIS A 110 -0.99 -16.68 -1.26
N ALA A 111 -0.82 -15.48 -0.71
CA ALA A 111 -0.29 -14.34 -1.46
C ALA A 111 0.97 -13.73 -0.81
N GLY A 112 1.93 -13.34 -1.65
CA GLY A 112 3.23 -12.78 -1.25
C GLY A 112 4.32 -13.84 -1.04
N LEU A 113 5.57 -13.39 -0.90
CA LEU A 113 6.73 -14.22 -0.58
C LEU A 113 7.35 -13.83 0.78
N PRO A 114 8.21 -14.69 1.37
CA PRO A 114 9.01 -14.31 2.52
C PRO A 114 9.86 -13.06 2.20
N TRP A 115 10.05 -12.20 3.19
CA TRP A 115 10.74 -10.92 2.99
C TRP A 115 12.21 -11.12 2.61
N GLU A 116 12.82 -12.24 3.00
CA GLU A 116 14.19 -12.64 2.67
C GLU A 116 14.41 -12.77 1.15
N CYS A 117 13.37 -13.17 0.43
CA CYS A 117 13.41 -13.29 -1.03
C CYS A 117 13.40 -11.91 -1.72
N GLY A 118 12.79 -10.90 -1.11
CA GLY A 118 12.72 -9.55 -1.66
C GLY A 118 13.96 -8.68 -1.42
N ASN A 119 14.87 -9.11 -0.54
CA ASN A 119 16.12 -8.43 -0.21
C ASN A 119 17.34 -8.95 -0.99
N ARG A 120 17.15 -9.95 -1.86
CA ARG A 120 18.18 -10.41 -2.81
C ARG A 120 18.01 -9.71 -4.15
#